data_AF-A0A3C2DVE2-F1
#
_entry.id   AF-A0A3C2DVE2-F1
#
_cell.length_a   1.000
_cell.length_b   1.000
_cell.length_c   1.000
_cell.angle_alpha   90.00
_cell.angle_beta   90.00
_cell.angle_gamma   90.00
#
_symmetry.space_group_name_H-M   'P 1'
#
loop_
_entity.id
_entity.type
_entity.pdbx_description
1 polymer ?
#
loop_
_entity_poly.entity_id
_entity_poly.type
_entity_poly.pdbx_seq_one_letter_code
_entity_poly.pdbx_strand_id
1 'polypeptide(L)' 'GALYAEYKKLADAEPGVIFGGRLGEYKYYDMDKVIASALAVTDKLF' A
#
# COMPACT_ATOMS: atom_id res chain seq x y z
N GLY A 1 -1.40 -4.99 13.08
CA GLY A 1 -1.20 -6.21 13.88
C GLY A 1 0.22 -6.72 13.69
N ALA A 2 0.73 -7.55 14.61
CA ALA A 2 2.09 -8.09 14.54
C ALA A 2 2.37 -8.80 13.20
N LEU A 3 1.42 -9.64 12.73
CA LEU A 3 1.51 -10.33 11.45
C LEU A 3 1.57 -9.38 10.24
N TYR A 4 0.75 -8.32 10.23
CA TYR A 4 0.80 -7.31 9.16
C TYR A 4 2.17 -6.63 9.09
N ALA A 5 2.81 -6.37 10.24
CA ALA A 5 4.13 -5.75 10.24
C ALA A 5 5.20 -6.66 9.62
N GLU A 6 5.08 -7.98 9.77
CA GLU A 6 5.97 -8.94 9.12
C GLU A 6 5.77 -8.96 7.60
N TYR A 7 4.51 -9.03 7.14
CA TYR A 7 4.21 -8.94 5.71
C TYR A 7 4.61 -7.60 5.11
N LYS A 8 4.47 -6.51 5.87
CA LYS A 8 4.90 -5.19 5.42
C LYS A 8 6.41 -5.14 5.17
N LYS A 9 7.23 -5.75 6.05
CA LYS A 9 8.68 -5.84 5.82
C LYS A 9 9.02 -6.61 4.55
N LEU A 10 8.31 -7.69 4.26
CA LEU A 10 8.49 -8.46 3.02
C LEU A 10 8.07 -7.64 1.80
N ALA A 11 6.92 -6.95 1.88
CA ALA A 11 6.43 -6.07 0.83
C ALA A 11 7.39 -4.92 0.53
N ASP A 12 7.95 -4.29 1.57
CA ASP A 12 8.91 -3.18 1.45
C ASP A 12 10.25 -3.64 0.84
N ALA A 13 10.56 -4.93 0.90
CA ALA A 13 11.78 -5.53 0.36
C ALA A 13 11.63 -6.08 -1.07
N GLU A 14 10.41 -6.18 -1.60
CA GLU A 14 10.14 -6.76 -2.92
C GLU A 14 10.36 -5.71 -4.03
N PRO A 15 11.40 -5.86 -4.87
CA PRO A 15 11.73 -4.85 -5.86
C PRO A 15 10.71 -4.85 -7.01
N GLY A 16 10.29 -3.64 -7.42
CA GLY A 16 9.38 -3.48 -8.57
C GLY A 16 7.92 -3.87 -8.30
N VAL A 17 7.57 -4.18 -7.05
CA VAL A 17 6.20 -4.47 -6.64
C VAL A 17 5.70 -3.40 -5.67
N ILE A 18 4.46 -2.95 -5.87
CA ILE A 18 3.83 -1.93 -5.04
C ILE A 18 2.57 -2.49 -4.42
N PHE A 19 2.54 -2.54 -3.10
CA PHE A 19 1.40 -3.00 -2.33
C PHE A 19 0.59 -1.78 -1.84
N GLY A 20 -0.62 -1.63 -2.38
CA GLY A 20 -1.47 -0.47 -2.11
C GLY A 20 -2.94 -0.81 -1.91
N GLY A 21 -3.71 0.18 -1.48
CA GLY A 21 -5.16 0.09 -1.32
C GLY A 21 -5.59 -0.69 -0.07
N ARG A 22 -6.89 -0.94 0.04
CA ARG A 22 -7.53 -1.48 1.26
C ARG A 22 -6.88 -2.79 1.74
N LEU A 23 -6.69 -3.75 0.83
CA LEU A 23 -6.16 -5.07 1.17
C LEU A 23 -4.62 -5.09 1.24
N GLY A 24 -3.94 -4.40 0.33
CA GLY A 24 -2.48 -4.33 0.30
C GLY A 24 -1.89 -3.59 1.50
N GLU A 25 -2.57 -2.55 1.99
CA GLU A 25 -2.15 -1.80 3.17
C GLU A 25 -2.77 -2.30 4.48
N TYR A 26 -3.67 -3.29 4.41
CA TYR A 26 -4.43 -3.78 5.57
C TYR A 26 -5.12 -2.65 6.35
N LYS A 27 -5.81 -1.76 5.64
CA LYS A 27 -6.53 -0.62 6.20
C LYS A 27 -7.97 -0.60 5.74
N TYR A 28 -8.85 -0.02 6.56
CA TYR A 28 -10.20 0.28 6.11
C TYR A 28 -10.19 1.61 5.35
N TYR A 29 -10.47 1.54 4.05
CA TYR A 29 -10.56 2.71 3.19
C TYR A 29 -11.87 2.72 2.43
N ASP A 30 -12.47 3.90 2.35
CA ASP A 30 -13.52 4.25 1.41
C ASP A 30 -12.91 4.59 0.04
N MET A 31 -13.76 4.70 -0.99
CA MET A 31 -13.33 4.84 -2.39
C MET A 31 -12.44 6.07 -2.63
N ASP A 32 -12.78 7.22 -2.03
CA ASP A 32 -12.01 8.46 -2.14
C ASP A 32 -10.57 8.29 -1.60
N LYS A 33 -10.42 7.58 -0.47
CA LYS A 33 -9.11 7.30 0.15
C LYS A 33 -8.26 6.37 -0.70
N VAL A 34 -8.87 5.37 -1.33
CA VAL A 34 -8.14 4.47 -2.23
C VAL A 34 -7.65 5.22 -3.47
N ILE A 35 -8.49 6.07 -4.07
CA ILE A 35 -8.12 6.88 -5.24
C ILE A 35 -6.99 7.86 -4.88
N ALA A 36 -7.12 8.58 -3.78
CA ALA A 36 -6.09 9.51 -3.33
C ALA A 36 -4.76 8.82 -3.02
N SER A 37 -4.78 7.64 -2.39
CA SER A 37 -3.57 6.84 -2.15
C SER A 37 -2.90 6.43 -3.45
N ALA A 38 -3.67 5.93 -4.43
CA ALA A 38 -3.13 5.53 -5.73
C ALA A 38 -2.48 6.70 -6.48
N LEU A 39 -3.13 7.87 -6.51
CA LEU A 39 -2.58 9.09 -7.13
C LEU A 39 -1.28 9.56 -6.44
N ALA A 40 -1.26 9.56 -5.10
CA ALA A 40 -0.08 9.95 -4.35
C ALA A 40 1.10 8.99 -4.54
N VAL A 41 0.83 7.72 -4.84
CA VAL A 41 1.85 6.73 -5.19
C VAL A 41 2.37 6.99 -6.60
N THR A 42 1.50 7.22 -7.58
CA THR A 42 1.93 7.51 -8.95
C THR A 42 2.76 8.78 -9.03
N ASP A 43 2.37 9.85 -8.32
CA ASP A 43 3.11 11.13 -8.29
C ASP A 43 4.52 11.01 -7.69
N LYS A 44 4.80 9.95 -6.93
CA LYS A 44 6.14 9.68 -6.37
C LYS A 44 7.01 8.85 -7.29
N LEU A 45 6.40 8.11 -8.21
CA LEU A 45 7.10 7.17 -9.10
C LEU A 45 7.47 7.81 -10.44
N PHE A 46 6.71 8.81 -10.87
CA PHE A 46 6.81 9.48 -12.16
C PHE A 46 7.00 10.99 -11.96
#